data_AF-A0A662R2K6-F1
#
_entry.id   AF-A0A662R2K6-F1
#
_cell.length_a   1.000
_cell.length_b   1.000
_cell.length_c   1.000
_cell.angle_alpha   90.00
_cell.angle_beta   90.00
_cell.angle_gamma   90.00
#
_symmetry.space_group_name_H-M   'P 1'
#
loop_
_entity.id
_entity.type
_entity.pdbx_description
1 polymer ?
#
loop_
_entity_poly.entity_id
_entity_poly.type
_entity_poly.pdbx_seq_one_letter_code
_entity_poly.pdbx_strand_id
1 'polypeptide(L)'
;MTIEETIKDNLKDFSVTAAILFGSFIEKKEYRDIDIMIVLETMDDIDLISDALYNIDARIDPSFITSIAFEENISIGDPFYLNVLKGKPIIGSVYIERCRKKAGTPSGEIIQRYFDLSVRAHRKAKITREYFDCYVSCKFLIEYLMMRKGMYVTDPHRYDSYLCELGLPVSDEDIQAISRILMHRRGDAKLCDSDVERAMMAVEKILE
;
A
#
# COMPACT_ATOMS: atom_id res chain seq x y z
N MET A 1 16.76 16.06 -16.78
CA MET A 1 15.52 15.29 -16.95
C MET A 1 15.24 14.58 -15.65
N THR A 2 14.03 14.72 -15.11
CA THR A 2 13.60 13.98 -13.92
C THR A 2 13.31 12.51 -14.29
N ILE A 3 13.25 11.62 -13.30
CA ILE A 3 12.87 10.21 -13.55
C ILE A 3 11.47 10.12 -14.16
N GLU A 4 10.56 11.01 -13.76
CA GLU A 4 9.20 11.10 -14.29
C GLU A 4 9.19 11.48 -15.78
N GLU A 5 9.96 12.50 -16.16
CA GLU A 5 10.13 12.90 -17.57
C GLU A 5 10.74 11.76 -18.39
N THR A 6 11.71 11.04 -17.83
CA THR A 6 12.37 9.92 -18.49
C THR A 6 11.42 8.74 -18.70
N ILE A 7 10.62 8.40 -17.69
CA ILE A 7 9.57 7.37 -17.81
C ILE A 7 8.58 7.79 -18.89
N LYS A 8 8.10 9.04 -18.85
CA LYS A 8 7.13 9.55 -19.83
C LYS A 8 7.66 9.47 -21.27
N ASP A 9 8.91 9.85 -21.49
CA ASP A 9 9.52 9.85 -22.82
C ASP A 9 9.77 8.44 -23.36
N ASN A 10 10.09 7.47 -22.50
CA ASN A 10 10.25 6.06 -22.91
C ASN A 10 8.92 5.36 -23.15
N LEU A 11 7.86 5.76 -22.45
CA LEU A 11 6.55 5.14 -22.58
C LEU A 11 5.69 5.73 -23.72
N LYS A 12 6.13 6.81 -24.37
CA LYS A 12 5.32 7.57 -25.36
C LYS A 12 4.93 6.76 -26.60
N ASP A 13 5.74 5.76 -26.97
CA ASP A 13 5.56 4.96 -28.17
C ASP A 13 4.70 3.70 -27.90
N PHE A 14 4.30 3.49 -26.64
CA PHE A 14 3.44 2.40 -26.21
C PHE A 14 2.00 2.89 -26.00
N SER A 15 1.04 1.97 -26.12
CA SER A 15 -0.38 2.25 -25.89
C SER A 15 -0.75 2.31 -24.40
N VAL A 16 -0.07 3.18 -23.65
CA VAL A 16 -0.27 3.37 -22.20
C VAL A 16 -1.42 4.34 -21.93
N THR A 17 -2.51 3.83 -21.38
CA THR A 17 -3.66 4.63 -20.94
C THR A 17 -3.29 5.56 -19.77
N ALA A 18 -2.57 5.02 -18.78
CA ALA A 18 -2.07 5.78 -17.64
C ALA A 18 -0.83 5.12 -17.02
N ALA A 19 0.01 5.94 -16.40
CA ALA A 19 1.15 5.49 -15.60
C ALA A 19 1.14 6.27 -14.28
N ILE A 20 1.12 5.58 -13.15
CA ILE A 20 0.97 6.19 -11.83
C ILE A 20 2.10 5.74 -10.92
N LEU A 21 2.90 6.68 -10.41
CA LEU A 21 3.85 6.40 -9.33
C LEU A 21 3.09 6.39 -8.01
N PHE A 22 3.23 5.33 -7.22
CA PHE A 22 2.54 5.20 -5.94
C PHE A 22 3.47 4.68 -4.84
N GLY A 23 2.93 4.49 -3.63
CA GLY A 23 3.72 4.05 -2.48
C GLY A 23 4.53 5.16 -1.80
N SER A 24 5.49 4.77 -0.96
CA SER A 24 6.31 5.69 -0.15
C SER A 24 7.23 6.64 -0.96
N PHE A 25 7.24 6.48 -2.28
CA PHE A 25 7.96 7.31 -3.24
C PHE A 25 7.54 8.78 -3.25
N ILE A 26 6.27 9.08 -2.95
CA ILE A 26 5.69 10.41 -3.20
C ILE A 26 6.32 11.51 -2.31
N GLU A 27 6.99 11.16 -1.20
CA GLU A 27 7.40 12.14 -0.19
C GLU A 27 8.85 11.99 0.34
N LYS A 28 9.61 10.93 0.02
CA LYS A 28 10.97 10.69 0.58
C LYS A 28 12.08 10.72 -0.50
N LYS A 29 13.26 11.25 -0.12
CA LYS A 29 14.45 11.46 -0.98
C LYS A 29 15.35 10.21 -1.16
N GLU A 30 15.15 9.14 -0.40
CA GLU A 30 15.96 7.91 -0.48
C GLU A 30 15.10 6.74 -0.99
N TYR A 31 15.36 6.34 -2.24
CA TYR A 31 14.57 5.35 -2.97
C TYR A 31 15.14 3.93 -2.77
N ARG A 32 14.35 3.02 -2.18
CA ARG A 32 14.65 1.57 -2.19
C ARG A 32 13.97 0.89 -3.40
N ASP A 33 12.66 1.10 -3.58
CA ASP A 33 11.87 0.59 -4.71
C ASP A 33 10.94 1.71 -5.24
N ILE A 34 10.69 1.75 -6.55
CA ILE A 34 9.85 2.75 -7.24
C ILE A 34 8.64 2.02 -7.84
N ASP A 35 7.53 1.99 -7.10
CA ASP A 35 6.31 1.34 -7.54
C ASP A 35 5.61 2.16 -8.62
N ILE A 36 5.36 1.55 -9.78
CA ILE A 36 4.61 2.16 -10.88
C ILE A 36 3.48 1.24 -11.35
N MET A 37 2.27 1.79 -11.44
CA MET A 37 1.14 1.10 -12.07
C MET A 37 1.03 1.55 -13.52
N ILE A 38 1.11 0.61 -14.45
CA ILE A 38 0.92 0.83 -15.89
C ILE A 38 -0.46 0.29 -16.27
N VAL A 39 -1.32 1.20 -16.70
CA VAL A 39 -2.67 0.89 -17.19
C VAL A 39 -2.63 0.87 -18.72
N LEU A 40 -3.00 -0.27 -19.29
CA LEU A 40 -2.96 -0.53 -20.73
C LEU A 40 -4.36 -0.83 -21.28
N GLU A 41 -4.57 -0.64 -22.59
CA GLU A 41 -5.77 -1.18 -23.25
C GLU A 41 -5.67 -2.70 -23.43
N THR A 42 -4.51 -3.19 -23.85
CA THR A 42 -4.18 -4.61 -24.02
C THR A 42 -2.85 -4.96 -23.35
N MET A 43 -2.60 -6.25 -23.11
CA MET A 43 -1.40 -6.72 -22.38
C MET A 43 -0.24 -7.13 -23.31
N ASP A 44 -0.28 -6.71 -24.58
CA ASP A 44 0.62 -7.21 -25.61
C ASP A 44 2.06 -6.69 -25.46
N ASP A 45 2.23 -5.49 -24.89
CA ASP A 45 3.51 -4.78 -24.81
C ASP A 45 4.21 -4.90 -23.43
N ILE A 46 3.73 -5.77 -22.52
CA ILE A 46 4.22 -5.83 -21.13
C ILE A 46 5.74 -6.02 -21.06
N ASP A 47 6.28 -7.00 -21.80
CA ASP A 47 7.71 -7.32 -21.72
C ASP A 47 8.57 -6.16 -22.22
N LEU A 48 8.17 -5.52 -23.32
CA LEU A 48 8.87 -4.36 -23.89
C LEU A 48 8.82 -3.15 -22.96
N ILE A 49 7.67 -2.90 -22.33
CA ILE A 49 7.52 -1.80 -21.36
C ILE A 49 8.34 -2.08 -20.11
N SER A 50 8.33 -3.32 -19.61
CA SER A 50 9.12 -3.74 -18.45
C SER A 50 10.60 -3.54 -18.70
N ASP A 51 11.11 -3.97 -19.85
CA ASP A 51 12.50 -3.77 -20.25
C ASP A 51 12.85 -2.27 -20.39
N ALA A 52 11.96 -1.48 -20.99
CA ALA A 52 12.16 -0.03 -21.13
C ALA A 52 12.27 0.65 -19.75
N LEU A 53 11.42 0.29 -18.79
CA LEU A 53 11.45 0.84 -17.43
C LEU A 53 12.68 0.38 -16.65
N TYR A 54 13.05 -0.90 -16.74
CA TYR A 54 14.23 -1.45 -16.09
C TYR A 54 15.53 -0.76 -16.56
N ASN A 55 15.61 -0.41 -17.86
CA ASN A 55 16.74 0.31 -18.43
C ASN A 55 16.86 1.78 -17.96
N ILE A 56 15.76 2.36 -17.46
CA ILE A 56 15.80 3.69 -16.82
C ILE A 56 16.40 3.57 -15.42
N ASP A 57 15.85 2.67 -14.61
CA ASP A 57 16.32 2.41 -13.25
C ASP A 57 15.84 1.03 -12.80
N ALA A 58 16.77 0.16 -12.41
CA ALA A 58 16.48 -1.21 -11.98
C ALA A 58 15.61 -1.30 -10.71
N ARG A 59 15.38 -0.18 -10.00
CA ARG A 59 14.48 -0.09 -8.85
C ARG A 59 13.03 0.17 -9.23
N ILE A 60 12.73 0.45 -10.49
CA ILE A 60 11.35 0.59 -10.96
C ILE A 60 10.70 -0.79 -10.96
N ASP A 61 9.63 -0.93 -10.18
CA ASP A 61 8.83 -2.15 -10.08
C ASP A 61 7.45 -1.91 -10.74
N PRO A 62 7.29 -2.31 -12.01
CA PRO A 62 6.06 -2.11 -12.75
C PRO A 62 5.01 -3.19 -12.43
N SER A 63 3.83 -2.73 -12.04
CA SER A 63 2.60 -3.52 -12.04
C SER A 63 1.77 -3.18 -13.27
N PHE A 64 1.21 -4.19 -13.93
CA PHE A 64 0.44 -4.01 -15.17
C PHE A 64 -1.02 -4.38 -14.96
N ILE A 65 -1.93 -3.59 -15.55
CA ILE A 65 -3.36 -3.86 -15.53
C ILE A 65 -4.04 -3.32 -16.79
N THR A 66 -5.12 -3.96 -17.21
CA THR A 66 -5.97 -3.40 -18.27
C THR A 66 -6.84 -2.27 -17.75
N SER A 67 -7.17 -1.30 -18.60
CA SER A 67 -8.06 -0.18 -18.24
C SER A 67 -9.42 -0.64 -17.74
N ILE A 68 -9.97 -1.72 -18.31
CA ILE A 68 -11.22 -2.35 -17.87
C ILE A 68 -11.09 -2.87 -16.44
N ALA A 69 -10.09 -3.73 -16.18
CA ALA A 69 -9.90 -4.31 -14.85
C ALA A 69 -9.57 -3.23 -13.80
N PHE A 70 -8.82 -2.20 -14.17
CA PHE A 70 -8.51 -1.08 -13.29
C PHE A 70 -9.78 -0.32 -12.88
N GLU A 71 -10.63 0.06 -13.86
CA GLU A 71 -11.90 0.74 -13.57
C GLU A 71 -12.85 -0.13 -12.74
N GLU A 72 -12.92 -1.44 -12.99
CA GLU A 72 -13.72 -2.38 -12.19
C GLU A 72 -13.26 -2.43 -10.73
N ASN A 73 -11.96 -2.63 -10.48
CA ASN A 73 -11.41 -2.69 -9.13
C ASN A 73 -11.60 -1.37 -8.37
N ILE A 74 -11.48 -0.23 -9.05
CA ILE A 74 -11.75 1.08 -8.47
C ILE A 74 -13.23 1.23 -8.12
N SER A 75 -14.13 0.80 -9.00
CA SER A 75 -15.59 0.91 -8.81
C SER A 75 -16.07 0.10 -7.59
N ILE A 76 -15.49 -1.07 -7.36
CA ILE A 76 -15.82 -1.90 -6.18
C ILE A 76 -15.10 -1.43 -4.90
N GLY A 77 -14.19 -0.46 -5.02
CA GLY A 77 -13.43 0.07 -3.89
C GLY A 77 -12.34 -0.89 -3.41
N ASP A 78 -11.63 -1.59 -4.31
CA ASP A 78 -10.50 -2.42 -3.91
C ASP A 78 -9.40 -1.56 -3.25
N PRO A 79 -8.99 -1.87 -1.99
CA PRO A 79 -8.04 -1.04 -1.24
C PRO A 79 -6.70 -0.79 -1.92
N PHE A 80 -6.19 -1.76 -2.69
CA PHE A 80 -4.90 -1.61 -3.38
C PHE A 80 -5.02 -0.56 -4.49
N TYR A 81 -6.05 -0.64 -5.33
CA TYR A 81 -6.24 0.32 -6.43
C TYR A 81 -6.67 1.69 -5.94
N LEU A 82 -7.43 1.77 -4.84
CA LEU A 82 -7.69 3.05 -4.16
C LEU A 82 -6.39 3.68 -3.64
N ASN A 83 -5.43 2.89 -3.16
CA ASN A 83 -4.12 3.38 -2.78
C ASN A 83 -3.31 3.85 -4.00
N VAL A 84 -3.34 3.12 -5.12
CA VAL A 84 -2.72 3.55 -6.38
C VAL A 84 -3.27 4.91 -6.84
N LEU A 85 -4.58 5.17 -6.70
CA LEU A 85 -5.18 6.47 -7.09
C LEU A 85 -4.67 7.67 -6.28
N LYS A 86 -4.11 7.46 -5.09
CA LYS A 86 -3.42 8.52 -4.32
C LYS A 86 -2.06 8.87 -4.90
N GLY A 87 -1.55 8.01 -5.79
CA GLY A 87 -0.32 8.19 -6.53
C GLY A 87 -0.27 9.41 -7.44
N LYS A 88 0.93 9.70 -7.94
CA LYS A 88 1.20 10.77 -8.90
C LYS A 88 1.07 10.22 -10.33
N PRO A 89 0.09 10.68 -11.13
CA PRO A 89 -0.02 10.29 -12.52
C PRO A 89 1.08 10.96 -13.35
N ILE A 90 1.88 10.16 -14.06
CA ILE A 90 2.88 10.63 -15.03
C ILE A 90 2.27 10.70 -16.44
N ILE A 91 1.41 9.72 -16.76
CA ILE A 91 0.65 9.61 -18.02
C ILE A 91 -0.83 9.44 -17.66
N GLY A 92 -1.73 10.00 -18.48
CA GLY A 92 -3.17 9.78 -18.34
C GLY A 92 -3.83 10.53 -17.18
N SER A 93 -3.35 11.74 -16.83
CA SER A 93 -3.88 12.51 -15.69
C SER A 93 -5.41 12.72 -15.73
N VAL A 94 -5.98 12.99 -16.91
CA VAL A 94 -7.43 13.14 -17.11
C VAL A 94 -8.18 11.82 -16.85
N TYR A 95 -7.61 10.70 -17.29
CA TYR A 95 -8.15 9.36 -17.04
C TYR A 95 -8.15 9.06 -15.54
N ILE A 96 -7.04 9.30 -14.85
CA ILE A 96 -6.91 9.07 -13.41
C ILE A 96 -7.84 9.97 -12.58
N GLU A 97 -8.01 11.22 -12.98
CA GLU A 97 -8.94 12.12 -12.30
C GLU A 97 -10.41 11.68 -12.46
N ARG A 98 -10.75 11.09 -13.61
CA ARG A 98 -12.07 10.46 -13.80
C ARG A 98 -12.24 9.22 -12.92
N CYS A 99 -11.21 8.38 -12.82
CA CYS A 99 -11.20 7.22 -11.94
C CYS A 99 -11.40 7.61 -10.47
N ARG A 100 -10.72 8.65 -9.98
CA ARG A 100 -10.88 9.18 -8.61
C ARG A 100 -12.32 9.56 -8.29
N LYS A 101 -13.03 10.17 -9.24
CA LYS A 101 -14.44 10.58 -9.07
C LYS A 101 -15.41 9.41 -9.06
N LYS A 102 -15.03 8.27 -9.64
CA LYS A 102 -15.84 7.05 -9.73
C LYS A 102 -15.44 6.00 -8.69
N ALA A 103 -14.45 6.28 -7.86
CA ALA A 103 -13.97 5.35 -6.85
C ALA A 103 -15.08 4.99 -5.87
N GLY A 104 -15.37 3.69 -5.76
CA GLY A 104 -16.28 3.17 -4.76
C GLY A 104 -15.64 3.10 -3.39
N THR A 105 -16.44 2.73 -2.40
CA THR A 105 -15.98 2.43 -1.05
C THR A 105 -15.85 0.90 -0.87
N PRO A 106 -14.76 0.40 -0.26
CA PRO A 106 -14.60 -1.03 -0.02
C PRO A 106 -15.78 -1.59 0.78
N SER A 107 -16.37 -2.68 0.32
CA SER A 107 -17.38 -3.41 1.11
C SER A 107 -16.71 -4.23 2.22
N GLY A 108 -17.49 -4.63 3.24
CA GLY A 108 -16.98 -5.51 4.31
C GLY A 108 -16.40 -6.83 3.78
N GLU A 109 -16.97 -7.39 2.71
CA GLU A 109 -16.48 -8.61 2.05
C GLU A 109 -15.12 -8.39 1.37
N ILE A 110 -14.96 -7.26 0.66
CA ILE A 110 -13.70 -6.90 0.00
C ILE A 110 -12.61 -6.67 1.04
N ILE A 111 -12.95 -5.97 2.12
CA ILE A 111 -12.05 -5.76 3.26
C ILE A 111 -11.61 -7.10 3.86
N GLN A 112 -12.55 -8.03 4.09
CA GLN A 112 -12.25 -9.36 4.64
C GLN A 112 -11.37 -10.19 3.70
N ARG A 113 -11.65 -10.17 2.40
CA ARG A 113 -10.85 -10.90 1.40
C ARG A 113 -9.42 -10.34 1.32
N TYR A 114 -9.28 -9.02 1.38
CA TYR A 114 -7.97 -8.37 1.42
C TYR A 114 -7.19 -8.79 2.67
N PHE A 115 -7.85 -8.83 3.84
CA PHE A 115 -7.30 -9.35 5.09
C PHE A 115 -6.85 -10.82 4.97
N ASP A 116 -7.66 -11.69 4.36
CA ASP A 116 -7.33 -13.11 4.21
C ASP A 116 -6.12 -13.35 3.28
N LEU A 117 -6.03 -12.61 2.16
CA LEU A 117 -4.90 -12.68 1.23
C LEU A 117 -3.60 -12.21 1.88
N SER A 118 -3.71 -11.13 2.61
CA SER A 118 -2.69 -10.53 3.45
C SER A 118 -2.15 -11.52 4.50
N VAL A 119 -3.02 -12.22 5.22
CA VAL A 119 -2.66 -13.30 6.17
C VAL A 119 -2.01 -14.49 5.46
N ARG A 120 -2.41 -14.83 4.23
CA ARG A 120 -1.76 -15.90 3.44
C ARG A 120 -0.36 -15.52 2.95
N ALA A 121 -0.17 -14.29 2.48
CA ALA A 121 1.13 -13.76 2.10
C ALA A 121 2.08 -13.74 3.32
N HIS A 122 1.53 -13.39 4.48
CA HIS A 122 2.19 -13.48 5.77
C HIS A 122 2.69 -14.89 6.10
N ARG A 123 1.86 -15.94 5.98
CA ARG A 123 2.32 -17.33 6.23
C ARG A 123 3.52 -17.77 5.38
N LYS A 124 3.84 -17.07 4.29
CA LYS A 124 4.95 -17.39 3.38
C LYS A 124 6.27 -16.68 3.70
N ALA A 125 6.29 -15.60 4.48
CA ALA A 125 7.50 -14.79 4.71
C ALA A 125 8.22 -15.17 6.03
N LYS A 126 9.54 -15.41 5.98
CA LYS A 126 10.36 -15.89 7.12
C LYS A 126 11.14 -14.76 7.81
N ILE A 127 10.68 -14.34 8.99
CA ILE A 127 11.46 -13.67 10.05
C ILE A 127 11.05 -14.37 11.36
N THR A 128 11.83 -14.28 12.45
CA THR A 128 11.54 -14.95 13.75
C THR A 128 10.04 -14.92 14.03
N ARG A 129 9.45 -16.13 14.08
CA ARG A 129 8.01 -16.36 13.93
C ARG A 129 7.18 -15.37 14.75
N GLU A 130 7.55 -15.17 16.02
CA GLU A 130 6.83 -14.30 16.96
C GLU A 130 6.81 -12.82 16.56
N TYR A 131 7.95 -12.21 16.22
CA TYR A 131 7.99 -10.80 15.78
C TYR A 131 7.21 -10.59 14.48
N PHE A 132 7.34 -11.53 13.53
CA PHE A 132 6.69 -11.42 12.24
C PHE A 132 5.17 -11.62 12.33
N ASP A 133 4.73 -12.60 13.12
CA ASP A 133 3.32 -12.87 13.47
C ASP A 133 2.71 -11.65 14.17
N CYS A 134 3.45 -11.03 15.09
CA CYS A 134 3.04 -9.79 15.76
C CYS A 134 2.89 -8.61 14.79
N TYR A 135 3.92 -8.30 13.98
CA TYR A 135 3.87 -7.20 13.00
C TYR A 135 2.68 -7.30 12.07
N VAL A 136 2.43 -8.50 11.54
CA VAL A 136 1.32 -8.74 10.63
C VAL A 136 -0.02 -8.60 11.33
N SER A 137 -0.15 -9.18 12.51
CA SER A 137 -1.40 -9.09 13.28
C SER A 137 -1.74 -7.62 13.56
N CYS A 138 -0.75 -6.83 13.99
CA CYS A 138 -0.89 -5.38 14.11
C CYS A 138 -1.26 -4.74 12.77
N LYS A 139 -0.52 -5.00 11.69
CA LYS A 139 -0.76 -4.31 10.42
C LYS A 139 -2.17 -4.54 9.90
N PHE A 140 -2.61 -5.79 9.87
CA PHE A 140 -3.90 -6.13 9.28
C PHE A 140 -5.08 -5.77 10.16
N LEU A 141 -4.97 -5.95 11.47
CA LEU A 141 -6.03 -5.53 12.39
C LEU A 141 -6.21 -4.01 12.33
N ILE A 142 -5.11 -3.25 12.32
CA ILE A 142 -5.18 -1.80 12.33
C ILE A 142 -5.67 -1.25 10.99
N GLU A 143 -5.15 -1.73 9.86
CA GLU A 143 -5.65 -1.34 8.54
C GLU A 143 -7.14 -1.69 8.36
N TYR A 144 -7.59 -2.85 8.85
CA TYR A 144 -9.00 -3.25 8.87
C TYR A 144 -9.87 -2.28 9.68
N LEU A 145 -9.48 -1.97 10.92
CA LEU A 145 -10.23 -1.08 11.80
C LEU A 145 -10.28 0.35 11.26
N MET A 146 -9.18 0.82 10.66
CA MET A 146 -9.14 2.11 9.98
C MET A 146 -10.10 2.14 8.79
N MET A 147 -10.06 1.13 7.91
CA MET A 147 -10.96 1.06 6.76
C MET A 147 -12.43 1.04 7.18
N ARG A 148 -12.79 0.32 8.26
CA ARG A 148 -14.16 0.31 8.81
C ARG A 148 -14.63 1.69 9.29
N LYS A 149 -13.72 2.57 9.70
CA LYS A 149 -14.01 3.96 10.07
C LYS A 149 -13.84 4.95 8.92
N GLY A 150 -13.56 4.50 7.69
CA GLY A 150 -13.27 5.37 6.56
C GLY A 150 -11.92 6.10 6.68
N MET A 151 -11.04 5.63 7.56
CA MET A 151 -9.70 6.16 7.77
C MET A 151 -8.68 5.39 6.94
N TYR A 152 -7.62 6.06 6.51
CA TYR A 152 -6.52 5.46 5.77
C TYR A 152 -5.20 6.01 6.29
N VAL A 153 -4.17 5.15 6.38
CA VAL A 153 -2.81 5.58 6.73
C VAL A 153 -2.30 6.46 5.58
N THR A 154 -2.11 7.75 5.86
CA THR A 154 -1.49 8.69 4.91
C THR A 154 -0.05 9.01 5.29
N ASP A 155 0.26 9.00 6.59
CA ASP A 155 1.61 9.17 7.12
C ASP A 155 1.96 8.01 8.09
N PRO A 156 2.79 7.05 7.67
CA PRO A 156 3.20 5.91 8.50
C PRO A 156 3.93 6.29 9.80
N HIS A 157 4.38 7.55 9.98
CA HIS A 157 4.99 8.00 11.25
C HIS A 157 3.96 8.41 12.29
N ARG A 158 2.68 8.41 11.93
CA ARG A 158 1.56 8.82 12.78
C ARG A 158 0.63 7.67 13.14
N TYR A 159 1.15 6.44 13.13
CA TYR A 159 0.36 5.26 13.51
C TYR A 159 -0.25 5.40 14.90
N ASP A 160 0.46 5.99 15.85
CA ASP A 160 -0.04 6.31 17.18
C ASP A 160 -1.30 7.21 17.14
N SER A 161 -1.27 8.27 16.35
CA SER A 161 -2.40 9.19 16.16
C SER A 161 -3.61 8.46 15.58
N TYR A 162 -3.40 7.66 14.52
CA TYR A 162 -4.48 6.88 13.91
C TYR A 162 -5.07 5.85 14.88
N LEU A 163 -4.23 5.18 15.66
CA LEU A 163 -4.63 4.20 16.66
C LEU A 163 -5.45 4.83 17.78
N CYS A 164 -5.07 6.02 18.25
CA CYS A 164 -5.85 6.76 19.24
C CYS A 164 -7.25 7.13 18.72
N GLU A 165 -7.36 7.55 17.45
CA GLU A 165 -8.63 7.88 16.80
C GLU A 165 -9.57 6.66 16.61
N LEU A 166 -9.00 5.45 16.59
CA LEU A 166 -9.80 4.22 16.57
C LEU A 166 -10.54 3.97 17.90
N GLY A 167 -10.12 4.57 19.02
CA GLY A 167 -10.77 4.38 20.32
C GLY A 167 -10.73 2.93 20.79
N LEU A 168 -9.59 2.27 20.59
CA LEU A 168 -9.39 0.86 20.91
C LEU A 168 -9.35 0.63 22.43
N PRO A 169 -9.79 -0.53 22.93
CA PRO A 169 -9.80 -0.86 24.36
C PRO A 169 -8.41 -1.28 24.88
N VAL A 170 -7.38 -0.49 24.58
CA VAL A 170 -5.98 -0.75 24.92
C VAL A 170 -5.32 0.49 25.51
N SER A 171 -4.19 0.33 26.22
CA SER A 171 -3.52 1.49 26.84
C SER A 171 -2.68 2.30 25.84
N ASP A 172 -2.25 3.50 26.23
CA ASP A 172 -1.35 4.33 25.41
C ASP A 172 -0.01 3.62 25.15
N GLU A 173 0.50 2.85 26.11
CA GLU A 173 1.72 2.05 25.92
C GLU A 173 1.52 0.91 24.93
N ASP A 174 0.33 0.30 24.91
CA ASP A 174 -0.03 -0.74 23.93
C ASP A 174 -0.10 -0.11 22.53
N ILE A 175 -0.71 1.07 22.39
CA ILE A 175 -0.74 1.84 21.13
C ILE A 175 0.68 2.18 20.66
N GLN A 176 1.55 2.64 21.56
CA GLN A 176 2.94 2.95 21.21
C GLN A 176 3.73 1.70 20.79
N ALA A 177 3.51 0.56 21.44
CA ALA A 177 4.15 -0.70 21.07
C ALA A 177 3.72 -1.14 19.66
N ILE A 178 2.41 -1.13 19.38
CA ILE A 178 1.86 -1.41 18.04
C ILE A 178 2.46 -0.45 17.01
N SER A 179 2.46 0.85 17.29
CA SER A 179 3.02 1.88 16.41
C SER A 179 4.51 1.63 16.11
N ARG A 180 5.33 1.36 17.14
CA ARG A 180 6.76 1.03 16.98
C ARG A 180 6.97 -0.22 16.15
N ILE A 181 6.15 -1.26 16.32
CA ILE A 181 6.21 -2.47 15.49
C ILE A 181 5.92 -2.16 14.01
N LEU A 182 4.87 -1.38 13.75
CA LEU A 182 4.49 -0.98 12.39
C LEU A 182 5.57 -0.14 11.71
N MET A 183 6.22 0.77 12.46
CA MET A 183 7.32 1.61 11.99
C MET A 183 8.67 0.87 11.90
N HIS A 184 8.95 -0.08 12.80
CA HIS A 184 10.23 -0.80 12.83
C HIS A 184 10.49 -1.57 11.54
N ARG A 185 9.47 -2.23 10.98
CA ARG A 185 9.63 -2.95 9.71
C ARG A 185 10.06 -2.05 8.56
N ARG A 186 9.74 -0.76 8.63
CA ARG A 186 10.11 0.27 7.65
C ARG A 186 11.49 0.87 7.90
N GLY A 187 12.14 0.52 9.02
CA GLY A 187 13.38 1.15 9.49
C GLY A 187 13.17 2.50 10.16
N ASP A 188 11.92 2.89 10.42
CA ASP A 188 11.54 4.21 10.92
C ASP A 188 11.55 4.27 12.48
N ALA A 189 11.63 3.13 13.18
CA ALA A 189 11.69 3.06 14.65
C ALA A 189 12.58 1.92 15.18
N LYS A 190 13.09 2.07 16.40
CA LYS A 190 13.71 0.97 17.18
C LYS A 190 12.67 0.32 18.08
N LEU A 191 12.73 -1.00 18.21
CA LEU A 191 11.91 -1.75 19.16
C LEU A 191 12.49 -1.67 20.57
N CYS A 192 11.61 -1.66 21.56
CA CYS A 192 11.92 -2.02 22.93
C CYS A 192 11.71 -3.54 23.13
N ASP A 193 12.41 -4.12 24.10
CA ASP A 193 12.36 -5.57 24.38
C ASP A 193 10.94 -6.09 24.67
N SER A 194 10.06 -5.24 25.22
CA SER A 194 8.67 -5.60 25.56
C SER A 194 7.65 -5.33 24.46
N ASP A 195 8.04 -4.74 23.32
CA ASP A 195 7.06 -4.25 22.33
C ASP A 195 6.27 -5.39 21.70
N VAL A 196 6.92 -6.51 21.38
CA VAL A 196 6.27 -7.69 20.74
C VAL A 196 5.23 -8.30 21.66
N GLU A 197 5.57 -8.53 22.93
CA GLU A 197 4.66 -9.10 23.92
C GLU A 197 3.46 -8.17 24.19
N ARG A 198 3.71 -6.87 24.35
CA ARG A 198 2.64 -5.88 24.55
C ARG A 198 1.70 -5.79 23.36
N ALA A 199 2.24 -5.72 22.16
CA ALA A 199 1.43 -5.62 20.95
C ALA A 199 0.61 -6.89 20.70
N MET A 200 1.16 -8.07 21.00
CA MET A 200 0.42 -9.35 20.99
C MET A 200 -0.77 -9.32 21.95
N MET A 201 -0.56 -8.95 23.22
CA MET A 201 -1.64 -8.85 24.20
C MET A 201 -2.68 -7.79 23.81
N ALA A 202 -2.24 -6.68 23.22
CA ALA A 202 -3.12 -5.63 22.74
C ALA A 202 -4.00 -6.10 21.57
N VAL A 203 -3.43 -6.86 20.63
CA VAL A 203 -4.17 -7.50 19.53
C VAL A 203 -5.25 -8.44 20.08
N GLU A 204 -4.92 -9.26 21.08
CA GLU A 204 -5.89 -10.16 21.72
C GLU A 204 -7.06 -9.38 22.35
N LYS A 205 -6.77 -8.33 23.14
CA LYS A 205 -7.80 -7.45 23.73
C LYS A 205 -8.71 -6.77 22.72
N ILE A 206 -8.21 -6.46 21.53
CA ILE A 206 -9.00 -5.81 20.47
C ILE A 206 -9.94 -6.81 19.78
N LEU A 207 -9.59 -8.10 19.80
CA LEU A 207 -10.36 -9.17 19.14
C LEU A 207 -11.41 -9.82 20.05
N GLU A 208 -11.33 -9.61 21.36
CA GLU A 208 -12.36 -9.97 22.37
C GLU A 208 -13.59 -9.05 22.33
#